data_AF-A0A645CBH9-F1
#
_entry.id   AF-A0A645CBH9-F1
#
_cell.length_a   1.000
_cell.length_b   1.000
_cell.length_c   1.000
_cell.angle_alpha   90.00
_cell.angle_beta   90.00
_cell.angle_gamma   90.00
#
_symmetry.space_group_name_H-M   'P 1'
#
loop_
_entity.id
_entity.type
_entity.pdbx_description
1 polymer ?
#
loop_
_entity_poly.entity_id
_entity_poly.type
_entity_poly.pdbx_seq_one_letter_code
_entity_poly.pdbx_strand_id
1 'polypeptide(L)'
;MGASPMGMAASEQMGALSAGTIDALDQSISLMYSTKSYELVNQVTLTAQQPLADALFCSATWWNTVPEEYRVMIEEELHNAGLRYNAYSVENESKMRAEMEAAGVEFHEADREAFLEKGCGDLVLKYGIGQELLDTLAEIRAAK
;
A
#
# COMPACT_ATOMS: atom_id res chain seq x y z
N MET A 1 9.93 -2.50 -13.17
CA MET A 1 10.18 -3.81 -12.50
C MET A 1 10.39 -4.98 -13.46
N GLY A 2 9.81 -5.00 -14.67
CA GLY A 2 10.12 -6.02 -15.70
C GLY A 2 8.95 -6.95 -16.06
N ALA A 3 7.85 -6.91 -15.29
CA ALA A 3 6.59 -7.50 -15.68
C ALA A 3 5.86 -6.68 -16.75
N SER A 4 4.93 -7.31 -17.46
CA SER A 4 4.02 -6.65 -18.41
C SER A 4 2.71 -6.32 -17.70
N PRO A 5 2.44 -5.05 -17.34
CA PRO A 5 1.24 -4.69 -16.59
C PRO A 5 -0.02 -4.83 -17.47
N MET A 6 -1.09 -5.38 -16.89
CA MET A 6 -2.40 -5.48 -17.52
C MET A 6 -3.44 -4.80 -16.63
N GLY A 7 -4.09 -3.76 -17.15
CA GLY A 7 -5.20 -3.10 -16.46
C GLY A 7 -6.49 -3.91 -16.59
N MET A 8 -7.13 -4.20 -15.46
CA MET A 8 -8.42 -4.90 -15.40
C MET A 8 -9.19 -4.54 -14.13
N ALA A 9 -10.50 -4.79 -14.12
CA ALA A 9 -11.31 -4.56 -12.94
C ALA A 9 -10.97 -5.58 -11.85
N ALA A 10 -11.00 -5.17 -10.57
CA ALA A 10 -10.71 -6.06 -9.44
C ALA A 10 -11.60 -7.32 -9.43
N SER A 11 -12.86 -7.20 -9.87
CA SER A 11 -13.81 -8.31 -9.99
C SER A 11 -13.43 -9.37 -11.04
N GLU A 12 -12.54 -9.04 -11.97
CA GLU A 12 -12.14 -9.93 -13.07
C GLU A 12 -10.84 -10.68 -12.77
N GLN A 13 -10.05 -10.19 -11.81
CA GLN A 13 -8.69 -10.66 -11.52
C GLN A 13 -8.62 -12.15 -11.16
N MET A 14 -9.51 -12.65 -10.29
CA MET A 14 -9.50 -14.06 -9.87
C MET A 14 -9.84 -15.01 -11.04
N GLY A 15 -10.78 -14.61 -11.89
CA GLY A 15 -11.15 -15.36 -13.09
C GLY A 15 -10.01 -15.36 -14.12
N ALA A 16 -9.39 -14.20 -14.36
CA ALA A 16 -8.24 -14.06 -15.25
C ALA A 16 -7.05 -14.89 -14.79
N LEU A 17 -6.78 -14.90 -13.47
CA LEU A 17 -5.72 -15.72 -12.87
C LEU A 17 -6.03 -17.21 -13.02
N SER A 18 -7.24 -17.65 -12.68
CA SER A 18 -7.67 -19.05 -12.81
C SER A 18 -7.64 -19.55 -14.26
N ALA A 19 -7.95 -18.67 -15.21
CA ALA A 19 -7.92 -18.96 -16.64
C ALA A 19 -6.51 -18.88 -17.25
N GLY A 20 -5.50 -18.44 -16.50
CA GLY A 20 -4.13 -18.24 -17.00
C GLY A 20 -3.98 -17.07 -17.98
N THR A 21 -4.90 -16.10 -17.96
CA THR A 21 -4.77 -14.86 -18.74
C THR A 21 -3.74 -13.91 -18.12
N ILE A 22 -3.56 -13.99 -16.81
CA ILE A 22 -2.49 -13.34 -16.05
C ILE A 22 -1.79 -14.37 -15.17
N ASP A 23 -0.51 -14.14 -14.90
CA ASP A 23 0.32 -15.05 -14.12
C ASP A 23 0.47 -14.63 -12.64
N ALA A 24 0.24 -13.36 -12.34
CA ALA A 24 0.51 -12.78 -11.04
C ALA A 24 -0.41 -11.58 -10.74
N LEU A 25 -0.46 -11.21 -9.47
CA LEU A 25 -1.17 -10.06 -8.95
C LEU A 25 -0.21 -9.18 -8.15
N ASP A 26 -0.47 -7.88 -8.15
CA ASP A 26 0.16 -6.93 -7.24
C ASP A 26 -0.85 -6.54 -6.15
N GLN A 27 -0.72 -7.13 -4.97
CA GLN A 27 -1.64 -6.97 -3.85
C GLN A 27 -0.88 -6.82 -2.53
N SER A 28 -1.46 -6.04 -1.60
CA SER A 28 -1.03 -6.06 -0.20
C SER A 28 -1.33 -7.42 0.45
N ILE A 29 -0.62 -7.73 1.53
CA ILE A 29 -0.88 -8.92 2.37
C ILE A 29 -2.34 -8.95 2.83
N SER A 30 -2.89 -7.80 3.24
CA SER A 30 -4.28 -7.70 3.69
C SER A 30 -5.30 -8.00 2.58
N LEU A 31 -5.05 -7.55 1.35
CA LEU A 31 -5.93 -7.82 0.22
C LEU A 31 -5.83 -9.28 -0.22
N MET A 32 -4.62 -9.82 -0.26
CA MET A 32 -4.38 -11.23 -0.57
C MET A 32 -5.11 -12.14 0.43
N TYR A 33 -4.98 -11.84 1.73
CA TYR A 33 -5.67 -12.58 2.79
C TYR A 33 -7.20 -12.51 2.65
N SER A 34 -7.77 -11.30 2.53
CA SER A 34 -9.23 -11.11 2.49
C SER A 34 -9.90 -11.68 1.23
N THR A 35 -9.20 -11.65 0.10
CA THR A 35 -9.71 -12.21 -1.18
C THR A 35 -9.38 -13.69 -1.36
N LYS A 36 -8.52 -14.24 -0.51
CA LYS A 36 -7.98 -15.60 -0.61
C LYS A 36 -7.25 -15.88 -1.93
N SER A 37 -6.70 -14.84 -2.56
CA SER A 37 -5.95 -15.00 -3.82
C SER A 37 -4.70 -15.89 -3.65
N TYR A 38 -4.21 -16.03 -2.41
CA TYR A 38 -3.12 -16.94 -2.06
C TYR A 38 -3.44 -18.43 -2.30
N GLU A 39 -4.71 -18.80 -2.43
CA GLU A 39 -5.12 -20.17 -2.80
C GLU A 39 -4.83 -20.47 -4.30
N LEU A 40 -4.64 -19.43 -5.12
CA LEU A 40 -4.33 -19.53 -6.56
C LEU A 40 -2.86 -19.23 -6.89
N VAL A 41 -2.24 -18.30 -6.15
CA VAL A 41 -0.82 -17.92 -6.29
C VAL A 41 -0.17 -17.81 -4.92
N ASN A 42 0.78 -18.71 -4.63
CA ASN A 42 1.34 -18.87 -3.28
C ASN A 42 2.82 -18.46 -3.16
N GLN A 43 3.37 -17.81 -4.19
CA GLN A 43 4.73 -17.30 -4.21
C GLN A 43 4.66 -15.77 -4.13
N VAL A 44 5.04 -15.19 -3.00
CA VAL A 44 4.87 -13.76 -2.73
C VAL A 44 6.23 -13.10 -2.55
N THR A 45 6.52 -12.08 -3.36
CA THR A 45 7.76 -11.30 -3.23
C THR A 45 7.48 -9.95 -2.58
N LEU A 46 8.11 -9.68 -1.44
CA LEU A 46 7.98 -8.48 -0.63
C LEU A 46 8.85 -7.34 -1.18
N THR A 47 8.34 -6.73 -2.24
CA THR A 47 8.97 -5.65 -3.00
C THR A 47 8.85 -4.28 -2.36
N ALA A 48 7.78 -4.05 -1.59
CA ALA A 48 7.46 -2.76 -0.97
C ALA A 48 7.47 -1.58 -1.98
N GLN A 49 7.07 -1.80 -3.24
CA GLN A 49 7.16 -0.77 -4.28
C GLN A 49 6.22 0.41 -4.07
N GLN A 50 5.13 0.23 -3.30
CA GLN A 50 4.16 1.28 -3.04
C GLN A 50 3.76 1.25 -1.55
N PRO A 51 4.17 2.24 -0.75
CA PRO A 51 3.57 2.43 0.56
C PRO A 51 2.12 2.89 0.38
N LEU A 52 1.19 2.21 1.06
CA LEU A 52 -0.20 2.65 1.14
C LEU A 52 -0.31 3.72 2.22
N ALA A 53 -0.86 4.88 1.85
CA ALA A 53 -1.17 5.96 2.75
C ALA A 53 -2.62 6.39 2.50
N ASP A 54 -3.44 6.32 3.55
CA ASP A 54 -4.82 6.75 3.53
C ASP A 54 -4.96 8.07 4.30
N ALA A 55 -5.90 8.90 3.86
CA ALA A 55 -6.27 10.11 4.57
C ALA A 55 -7.79 10.19 4.69
N LEU A 56 -8.24 10.72 5.84
CA LEU A 56 -9.65 10.97 6.08
C LEU A 56 -9.99 12.35 5.55
N PHE A 57 -10.95 12.40 4.63
CA PHE A 57 -11.42 13.63 4.03
C PHE A 57 -12.87 13.90 4.41
N CYS A 58 -13.20 15.17 4.59
CA CYS A 58 -14.57 15.63 4.75
C CYS A 58 -14.85 16.83 3.83
N SER A 59 -16.12 17.17 3.66
CA SER A 59 -16.50 18.37 2.90
C SER A 59 -15.98 19.62 3.59
N ALA A 60 -15.19 20.44 2.89
CA ALA A 60 -14.74 21.74 3.40
C ALA A 60 -15.92 22.66 3.74
N THR A 61 -17.02 22.59 2.97
CA THR A 61 -18.24 23.36 3.24
C THR A 61 -18.82 23.00 4.59
N TRP A 62 -18.99 21.71 4.88
CA TRP A 62 -19.47 21.24 6.17
C TRP A 62 -18.48 21.57 7.28
N TRP A 63 -17.19 21.32 7.07
CA TRP A 63 -16.14 21.58 8.06
C TRP A 63 -16.15 23.02 8.53
N ASN A 64 -16.32 23.97 7.60
CA ASN A 64 -16.38 25.41 7.92
C ASN A 64 -17.63 25.83 8.70
N THR A 65 -18.67 24.98 8.78
CA THR A 65 -19.82 25.21 9.67
C THR A 65 -19.57 24.73 11.11
N VAL A 66 -18.55 23.90 11.32
CA VAL A 66 -18.25 23.33 12.64
C VAL A 66 -17.55 24.40 13.50
N PRO A 67 -18.04 24.68 14.72
CA PRO A 67 -17.37 25.61 15.64
C PRO A 67 -15.91 25.21 15.89
N GLU A 68 -15.03 26.20 16.07
CA GLU A 68 -13.59 25.99 16.22
C GLU A 68 -13.23 25.00 17.34
N GLU A 69 -13.90 25.08 18.48
CA GLU A 69 -13.67 24.17 19.61
C GLU A 69 -13.82 22.69 19.21
N TYR A 70 -14.83 22.37 18.39
CA TYR A 70 -15.06 21.01 17.93
C TYR A 70 -14.11 20.62 16.80
N ARG A 71 -13.71 21.58 15.94
CA ARG A 71 -12.71 21.31 14.90
C ARG A 71 -11.39 20.86 15.52
N VAL A 72 -10.92 21.56 16.56
CA VAL A 72 -9.71 21.18 17.30
C VAL A 72 -9.83 19.79 17.92
N MET A 73 -10.93 19.49 18.60
CA MET A 73 -11.17 18.16 19.20
C MET A 73 -11.20 17.05 18.15
N ILE A 74 -11.86 17.30 17.00
CA ILE A 74 -11.93 16.32 15.91
C ILE A 74 -10.54 16.08 15.31
N GLU A 75 -9.76 17.14 15.05
CA GLU A 75 -8.39 17.00 14.52
C GLU A 75 -7.49 16.20 15.46
N GLU A 76 -7.54 16.47 16.77
CA GLU A 76 -6.79 15.73 17.79
C GLU A 76 -7.19 14.25 17.83
N GLU A 77 -8.49 13.96 17.89
CA GLU A 77 -8.99 12.59 17.96
C GLU A 77 -8.74 11.81 16.67
N LEU A 78 -8.83 12.45 15.50
CA LEU A 78 -8.49 11.84 14.23
C LEU A 78 -6.99 11.53 14.12
N HIS A 79 -6.13 12.43 14.61
CA HIS A 79 -4.69 12.16 14.68
C HIS A 79 -4.41 10.93 15.56
N ASN A 80 -4.97 10.91 16.78
CA ASN A 80 -4.81 9.78 17.70
C ASN A 80 -5.40 8.47 17.13
N ALA A 81 -6.54 8.55 16.43
CA ALA A 81 -7.13 7.40 15.74
C ALA A 81 -6.23 6.89 14.61
N GLY A 82 -5.61 7.77 13.83
CA GLY A 82 -4.65 7.42 12.79
C GLY A 82 -3.43 6.69 13.35
N LEU A 83 -2.87 7.18 14.46
CA LEU A 83 -1.75 6.50 15.15
C LEU A 83 -2.14 5.09 15.62
N ARG A 84 -3.32 4.95 16.23
CA ARG A 84 -3.85 3.64 16.66
C ARG A 84 -4.09 2.70 15.48
N TYR A 85 -4.65 3.21 14.39
CA TYR A 85 -4.91 2.43 13.18
C TYR A 85 -3.63 1.93 12.51
N ASN A 86 -2.58 2.76 12.47
CA ASN A 86 -1.27 2.35 11.94
C ASN A 86 -0.67 1.20 12.76
N ALA A 87 -0.70 1.30 14.10
CA ALA A 87 -0.23 0.23 14.98
C ALA A 87 -1.04 -1.07 14.79
N TYR A 88 -2.37 -0.95 14.73
CA TYR A 88 -3.26 -2.07 14.46
C TYR A 88 -2.98 -2.74 13.11
N SER A 89 -2.76 -1.95 12.06
CA SER A 89 -2.50 -2.44 10.71
C SER A 89 -1.23 -3.28 10.64
N VAL A 90 -0.13 -2.82 11.28
CA VAL A 90 1.13 -3.56 11.34
C VAL A 90 0.98 -4.88 12.11
N GLU A 91 0.29 -4.86 13.25
CA GLU A 91 0.03 -6.07 14.04
C GLU A 91 -0.80 -7.08 13.24
N ASN A 92 -1.85 -6.62 12.58
CA ASN A 92 -2.78 -7.47 11.84
C ASN A 92 -2.14 -8.04 10.56
N GLU A 93 -1.33 -7.26 9.85
CA GLU A 93 -0.57 -7.74 8.69
C GLU A 93 0.37 -8.90 9.06
N SER A 94 1.03 -8.80 10.22
CA SER A 94 1.91 -9.87 10.73
C SER A 94 1.14 -11.17 11.01
N LYS A 95 -0.07 -11.07 11.56
CA LYS A 95 -0.95 -12.24 11.80
C LYS A 95 -1.42 -12.86 10.49
N MET A 96 -1.91 -12.05 9.55
CA MET A 96 -2.34 -12.50 8.23
C MET A 96 -1.23 -13.21 7.47
N ARG A 97 0.00 -12.67 7.52
CA ARG A 97 1.18 -13.32 6.94
C ARG A 97 1.43 -14.69 7.55
N ALA A 98 1.45 -14.80 8.87
CA ALA A 98 1.71 -16.07 9.56
C ALA A 98 0.64 -17.13 9.23
N GLU A 99 -0.62 -16.73 9.12
CA GLU A 99 -1.71 -17.64 8.71
C GLU A 99 -1.58 -18.09 7.25
N MET A 100 -1.15 -17.20 6.35
CA MET A 100 -0.86 -17.56 4.96
C MET A 100 0.36 -18.48 4.84
N GLU A 101 1.43 -18.24 5.60
CA GLU A 101 2.59 -19.14 5.69
C GLU A 101 2.17 -20.53 6.17
N ALA A 102 1.31 -20.60 7.20
CA ALA A 102 0.74 -21.86 7.68
C ALA A 102 -0.16 -22.56 6.64
N ALA A 103 -0.75 -21.81 5.71
CA ALA A 103 -1.52 -22.31 4.58
C ALA A 103 -0.65 -22.70 3.36
N GLY A 104 0.69 -22.58 3.46
CA GLY A 104 1.63 -22.99 2.40
C GLY A 104 2.04 -21.88 1.44
N VAL A 105 1.86 -20.61 1.81
CA VAL A 105 2.40 -19.46 1.07
C VAL A 105 3.87 -19.27 1.40
N GLU A 106 4.69 -19.05 0.37
CA GLU A 106 6.12 -18.74 0.50
C GLU A 106 6.35 -17.25 0.26
N PHE A 107 6.86 -16.57 1.29
CA PHE A 107 7.25 -15.17 1.22
C PHE A 107 8.75 -15.01 0.97
N HIS A 108 9.10 -14.20 -0.02
CA HIS A 108 10.46 -13.89 -0.43
C HIS A 108 10.74 -12.41 -0.23
N GLU A 109 11.92 -12.07 0.31
CA GLU A 109 12.36 -10.67 0.34
C GLU A 109 12.90 -10.26 -1.03
N ALA A 110 12.49 -9.09 -1.51
CA ALA A 110 13.00 -8.54 -2.77
C ALA A 110 14.40 -7.93 -2.60
N ASP A 111 15.23 -8.06 -3.63
CA ASP A 111 16.37 -7.16 -3.84
C ASP A 111 15.86 -5.81 -4.35
N ARG A 112 15.52 -4.93 -3.39
CA ARG A 112 14.92 -3.62 -3.69
C ARG A 112 15.90 -2.71 -4.43
N GLU A 113 17.20 -2.84 -4.18
CA GLU A 113 18.22 -2.05 -4.87
C GLU A 113 18.29 -2.43 -6.35
N ALA A 114 18.28 -3.73 -6.65
CA ALA A 114 18.21 -4.20 -8.04
C ALA A 114 16.94 -3.72 -8.77
N PHE A 115 15.81 -3.56 -8.06
CA PHE A 115 14.61 -2.96 -8.65
C PHE A 115 14.78 -1.46 -8.92
N LEU A 116 15.42 -0.71 -8.02
CA LEU A 116 15.71 0.72 -8.21
C LEU A 116 16.64 0.95 -9.41
N GLU A 117 17.72 0.17 -9.50
CA GLU A 117 18.70 0.20 -10.60
C GLU A 117 18.07 -0.12 -11.98
N LYS A 118 16.99 -0.90 -12.02
CA LYS A 118 16.20 -1.18 -13.23
C LYS A 118 15.35 0.01 -13.74
N GLY A 119 15.69 1.23 -13.34
CA GLY A 119 14.99 2.45 -13.75
C GLY A 119 13.68 2.67 -12.99
N CYS A 120 13.58 2.18 -11.74
CA CYS A 120 12.48 2.55 -10.84
C CYS A 120 12.84 3.78 -9.98
N GLY A 121 14.12 4.10 -9.81
CA GLY A 121 14.59 5.19 -8.94
C GLY A 121 14.18 6.61 -9.40
N ASP A 122 14.08 6.84 -10.71
CA ASP A 122 13.66 8.12 -11.30
C ASP A 122 12.21 8.10 -11.78
N LEU A 123 11.46 7.01 -11.54
CA LEU A 123 10.09 6.85 -12.03
C LEU A 123 9.17 7.98 -11.55
N VAL A 124 9.36 8.43 -10.31
CA VAL A 124 8.59 9.53 -9.72
C VAL A 124 8.76 10.83 -10.49
N LEU A 125 9.93 11.07 -11.10
CA LEU A 125 10.22 12.28 -11.89
C LEU A 125 9.40 12.37 -13.18
N LYS A 126 8.76 11.28 -13.63
CA LYS A 126 7.83 11.31 -14.76
C LYS A 126 6.51 11.99 -14.41
N TYR A 127 6.23 12.19 -13.13
CA TYR A 127 5.03 12.85 -12.63
C TYR A 127 5.33 14.29 -12.24
N GLY A 128 4.34 15.19 -12.39
CA GLY A 128 4.52 16.62 -12.12
C GLY A 128 4.95 16.96 -10.68
N ILE A 129 4.61 16.09 -9.72
CA ILE A 129 4.98 16.22 -8.30
C ILE A 129 6.29 15.51 -7.94
N GLY A 130 6.96 14.88 -8.92
CA GLY A 130 8.07 13.96 -8.67
C GLY A 130 9.24 14.60 -7.93
N GLN A 131 9.67 15.78 -8.37
CA GLN A 131 10.78 16.49 -7.76
C GLN A 131 10.44 16.97 -6.34
N GLU A 132 9.26 17.58 -6.18
CA GLU A 132 8.77 18.04 -4.88
C GLU A 132 8.68 16.90 -3.85
N LEU A 133 8.21 15.73 -4.29
CA LEU A 133 8.16 14.53 -3.45
C LEU A 133 9.57 14.10 -3.01
N LEU A 134 10.55 14.05 -3.92
CA LEU A 134 11.92 13.67 -3.59
C LEU A 134 12.58 14.66 -2.62
N ASP A 135 12.38 15.96 -2.85
CA ASP A 135 12.91 17.02 -1.98
C ASP A 135 12.30 16.91 -0.57
N THR A 136 10.97 16.76 -0.48
CA THR A 136 10.25 16.57 0.80
C THR A 136 10.76 15.33 1.55
N LEU A 137 10.98 14.22 0.85
CA LEU A 137 11.53 13.01 1.46
C LEU A 137 12.96 13.21 1.98
N ALA A 138 13.79 13.98 1.29
CA ALA A 138 15.14 14.31 1.72
C ALA A 138 15.12 15.16 3.00
N GLU A 139 14.24 16.15 3.09
CA GLU A 139 14.05 16.98 4.28
C GLU A 139 13.60 16.14 5.49
N ILE A 140 12.59 15.28 5.32
CA ILE A 140 12.10 14.39 6.38
C ILE A 140 13.21 13.47 6.88
N ARG A 141 14.06 12.94 5.98
CA ARG A 141 15.17 12.06 6.35
C ARG A 141 16.28 12.80 7.09
N ALA A 142 16.55 14.06 6.74
CA ALA A 142 17.56 14.89 7.41
C ALA A 142 17.11 15.36 8.81
N ALA A 143 15.80 15.39 9.06
CA ALA A 143 15.23 15.78 10.35
C ALA A 143 15.17 14.63 11.39
N LYS A 144 15.54 13.40 11.01
CA LYS A 144 15.64 12.23 11.90
C LYS A 144 17.07 12.01 12.37
#